data_AF-A0A6G0QGF9-F1
#
_entry.id   AF-A0A6G0QGF9-F1
#
_cell.length_a   1.000
_cell.length_b   1.000
_cell.length_c   1.000
_cell.angle_alpha   90.00
_cell.angle_beta   90.00
_cell.angle_gamma   90.00
#
_symmetry.space_group_name_H-M   'P 1'
#
loop_
_entity.id
_entity.type
_entity.pdbx_description
1 polymer ?
#
loop_
_entity_poly.entity_id
_entity_poly.type
_entity_poly.pdbx_seq_one_letter_code
_entity_poly.pdbx_strand_id
1 'polypeptide(L)' 'MPLLQRAMLEQFHETHVEVTLTADVAPRAKLRRNMTHNALVAQLFTGNADPPKGAR' A
#
# COMPACT_ATOMS: atom_id res chain seq x y z
N MET A 1 13.07 3.56 -22.26
CA MET A 1 11.78 2.86 -22.43
C MET A 1 11.28 3.12 -23.86
N PRO A 2 11.13 2.07 -24.68
CA PRO A 2 10.44 2.11 -25.98
C PRO A 2 9.06 2.76 -25.92
N LEU A 3 8.69 3.52 -26.97
CA LEU A 3 7.44 4.32 -27.01
C LEU A 3 6.17 3.50 -26.80
N LEU A 4 6.09 2.31 -27.40
CA LEU A 4 4.93 1.43 -27.27
C LEU A 4 4.71 0.99 -25.81
N GLN A 5 5.79 0.63 -25.11
CA GLN A 5 5.72 0.21 -23.71
C GLN A 5 5.32 1.36 -22.79
N ARG A 6 5.74 2.59 -23.12
CA ARG A 6 5.32 3.78 -22.41
C ARG A 6 3.83 4.08 -22.60
N ALA A 7 3.32 4.01 -23.83
CA ALA A 7 1.90 4.22 -24.12
C ALA A 7 1.01 3.16 -23.44
N MET A 8 1.45 1.91 -23.38
CA MET A 8 0.74 0.85 -22.66
C MET A 8 0.66 1.12 -21.15
N LEU A 9 1.75 1.61 -20.55
CA LEU A 9 1.76 1.99 -19.13
C LEU A 9 0.90 3.21 -18.85
N GLU A 10 0.96 4.22 -19.71
CA GLU A 10 0.12 5.43 -19.59
C GLU A 10 -1.36 5.08 -19.71
N GLN A 11 -1.75 4.28 -20.71
CA GLN A 11 -3.12 3.81 -20.88
C GLN A 11 -3.60 2.95 -19.69
N PHE A 12 -2.74 2.07 -19.16
CA PHE A 12 -3.05 1.27 -17.97
C PHE A 12 -3.25 2.15 -16.74
N HIS A 13 -2.41 3.18 -16.55
CA HIS A 13 -2.57 4.11 -15.45
C HIS A 13 -3.82 4.97 -15.59
N GLU A 14 -4.16 5.44 -16.80
CA GLU A 14 -5.41 6.18 -17.05
C GLU A 14 -6.64 5.30 -16.77
N THR A 15 -6.61 4.02 -17.15
CA THR A 15 -7.78 3.13 -16.99
C THR A 15 -7.93 2.52 -15.59
N HIS A 16 -6.84 2.37 -14.84
CA HIS A 16 -6.85 1.64 -13.57
C HIS A 16 -6.35 2.43 -12.36
N VAL A 17 -5.75 3.61 -12.57
CA VAL A 17 -5.19 4.46 -11.50
C VAL A 17 -5.95 5.79 -11.42
N GLU A 18 -7.28 5.76 -11.60
CA GLU A 18 -8.12 6.93 -11.31
C GLU A 18 -8.43 7.11 -9.81
N VAL A 19 -8.06 6.13 -8.98
CA VAL A 19 -8.29 6.19 -7.54
C VAL A 19 -6.95 6.17 -6.84
N THR A 20 -6.47 7.34 -6.46
CA THR A 20 -5.65 7.43 -5.26
C THR A 20 -6.45 6.74 -4.15
N LEU A 21 -5.93 5.66 -3.58
CA LEU A 21 -6.42 5.07 -2.34
C LEU A 21 -6.18 6.08 -1.20
N THR A 22 -6.85 7.25 -1.24
CA THR A 22 -7.11 8.07 -0.07
C THR A 22 -8.12 7.30 0.75
N ALA A 23 -7.60 6.32 1.48
CA ALA A 23 -8.36 5.61 2.46
C ALA A 23 -8.67 6.65 3.56
N ASP A 24 -9.90 7.18 3.57
CA ASP A 24 -10.43 8.01 4.66
C ASP A 24 -10.71 7.13 5.88
N VAL A 25 -9.64 6.54 6.39
CA VAL A 25 -9.66 5.65 7.54
C VAL A 25 -8.87 6.37 8.61
N ALA A 26 -9.51 6.63 9.74
CA ALA A 26 -8.81 7.06 10.93
C ALA A 26 -7.61 6.12 11.13
N PRO A 27 -6.39 6.64 11.40
CA PRO A 27 -5.20 5.81 11.52
C PRO A 27 -5.45 4.68 12.53
N ARG A 28 -5.63 3.45 12.04
CA ARG A 28 -5.79 2.28 12.92
C ARG A 28 -4.47 1.94 13.61
N ALA A 29 -3.36 2.42 13.04
CA ALA A 29 -2.06 2.37 13.68
C ALA A 29 -2.04 3.37 14.85
N LYS A 30 -1.91 2.86 16.07
CA LYS A 30 -1.65 3.68 17.27
C LYS A 30 -0.22 4.23 17.20
N LEU A 31 -0.02 5.27 16.40
CA LEU A 31 1.27 5.94 16.25
C LEU A 31 1.59 6.70 17.53
N ARG A 32 2.68 6.33 18.20
CA ARG A 32 3.18 7.05 19.37
C ARG A 32 4.14 8.17 18.93
N ARG A 33 4.13 9.28 19.66
CA ARG A 33 5.17 10.32 19.53
C ARG A 33 6.53 9.65 19.82
N ASN A 34 7.47 9.71 18.87
CA ASN A 34 8.80 9.05 18.87
C ASN A 34 8.87 7.60 18.37
N MET A 35 7.89 7.15 17.58
CA MET A 35 8.01 5.86 16.89
C MET A 35 9.13 5.91 15.84
N THR A 36 9.99 4.89 15.81
CA THR A 36 11.06 4.80 14.80
C THR A 36 10.48 4.35 13.46
N HIS A 37 11.15 4.70 12.35
CA HIS A 37 10.72 4.28 11.01
C HIS A 37 10.65 2.75 10.89
N ASN A 38 11.58 2.02 11.51
CA ASN A 38 11.58 0.56 11.54
C ASN A 38 10.33 -0.01 12.22
N ALA A 39 9.87 0.62 13.31
CA ALA A 39 8.66 0.21 14.00
C ALA A 39 7.40 0.44 13.13
N LEU A 40 7.37 1.50 12.32
CA LEU A 40 6.27 1.76 11.37
C LEU A 40 6.21 0.68 10.29
N VAL A 41 7.36 0.39 9.68
CA VAL A 41 7.48 -0.62 8.62
C VAL A 41 7.09 -2.02 9.14
N ALA A 42 7.51 -2.39 10.34
CA ALA A 42 7.14 -3.66 10.96
C ALA A 42 5.62 -3.78 11.21
N GLN A 43 4.97 -2.71 11.65
CA GLN A 43 3.50 -2.71 11.84
C GLN A 43 2.75 -2.82 10.52
N LEU A 44 3.20 -2.10 9.49
CA LEU A 44 2.62 -2.19 8.14
C LEU A 44 2.80 -3.60 7.55
N PHE A 45 3.98 -4.20 7.71
CA PHE A 45 4.23 -5.57 7.28
C PHE A 45 3.31 -6.57 7.99
N THR A 46 3.19 -6.46 9.32
CA THR A 46 2.35 -7.37 10.12
C THR A 46 0.86 -7.23 9.78
N GLY A 47 0.39 -6.00 9.53
CA GLY A 47 -1.00 -5.75 9.16
C GLY A 47 -1.38 -6.19 7.74
N ASN A 48 -0.39 -6.26 6.84
CA ASN A 48 -0.55 -6.72 5.46
C ASN A 48 -0.17 -8.20 5.26
N ALA A 49 0.41 -8.85 6.27
CA ALA A 49 0.71 -10.26 6.21
C ALA A 49 -0.60 -11.06 6.29
N ASP A 50 -0.80 -11.97 5.33
CA ASP A 50 -1.91 -12.91 5.40
C ASP A 50 -1.85 -13.69 6.72
N PRO A 51 -2.99 -13.97 7.37
CA PRO A 51 -3.00 -14.87 8.50
C PRO A 51 -2.40 -16.21 8.07
N PRO A 52 -1.64 -16.88 8.95
CA PRO A 52 -1.08 -18.19 8.63
C PRO A 52 -2.21 -19.12 8.15
N LYS A 53 -2.02 -19.73 6.98
CA LYS A 53 -2.97 -20.71 6.43
C LYS A 53 -3.33 -21.73 7.51
N GLY A 54 -4.58 -21.69 7.99
CA GLY A 54 -5.10 -22.67 8.94
C GLY A 54 -5.51 -22.15 10.32
N ALA A 55 -5.42 -20.84 10.61
CA ALA A 55 -6.04 -20.30 11.82
C ALA A 55 -7.56 -20.16 11.64
N ARG A 56 -8.30 -21.25 11.86
CA ARG A 56 -9.75 -21.28 12.10
C ARG A 56 -10.01 -21.69 13.53
#